data_AF-A0A6M5JAR4-F1
#
_entry.id   AF-A0A6M5JAR4-F1
#
_cell.length_a   1.000
_cell.length_b   1.000
_cell.length_c   1.000
_cell.angle_alpha   90.00
_cell.angle_beta   90.00
_cell.angle_gamma   90.00
#
_symmetry.space_group_name_H-M   'P 1'
#
loop_
_entity.id
_entity.type
_entity.pdbx_description
1 polymer ?
#
loop_
_entity_poly.entity_id
_entity_poly.type
_entity_poly.pdbx_seq_one_letter_code
_entity_poly.pdbx_strand_id
1 'polypeptide(L)'
;MILLAALAAAATAPDVARLLERREGCDHWAGEEPYDQARGREIAAALASLRCSAIERDEKRLRRKYARDAAALRLIDQAPD
;
A
#
# COMPACT_ATOMS: atom_id res chain seq x y z
N MET A 1 5.84 -7.38 24.32
CA MET A 1 5.18 -8.47 23.55
C MET A 1 4.43 -8.00 22.31
N ILE A 2 4.00 -6.72 22.20
CA ILE A 2 3.29 -6.19 21.02
C ILE A 2 4.16 -6.20 19.75
N LEU A 3 5.45 -5.89 19.89
CA LEU A 3 6.39 -5.80 18.76
C LEU A 3 6.59 -7.15 18.03
N LEU A 4 6.67 -8.27 18.77
CA LEU A 4 6.81 -9.61 18.17
C LEU A 4 5.60 -10.02 17.32
N ALA A 5 4.39 -9.65 17.75
CA ALA A 5 3.16 -10.00 17.04
C ALA A 5 3.04 -9.25 15.70
N ALA A 6 3.47 -7.99 15.64
CA ALA A 6 3.49 -7.21 14.40
C ALA A 6 4.51 -7.75 13.39
N LEU A 7 5.72 -8.11 13.85
CA LEU A 7 6.75 -8.75 13.04
C LEU A 7 6.31 -10.13 12.51
N ALA A 8 5.64 -10.94 13.34
CA ALA A 8 5.11 -12.23 12.92
C ALA A 8 3.95 -12.09 11.91
N ALA A 9 3.04 -11.13 12.12
CA ALA A 9 1.94 -10.87 11.19
C ALA A 9 2.43 -10.38 9.82
N ALA A 10 3.45 -9.53 9.78
CA ALA A 10 4.11 -9.11 8.54
C ALA A 10 4.77 -10.29 7.81
N ALA A 11 5.36 -11.23 8.55
CA ALA A 11 5.93 -12.46 7.98
C ALA A 11 4.86 -13.43 7.43
N THR A 12 3.64 -13.42 7.96
CA THR A 12 2.54 -14.31 7.53
C THR A 12 1.58 -13.67 6.51
N ALA A 13 1.64 -12.36 6.28
CA ALA A 13 0.79 -11.63 5.33
C ALA A 13 1.62 -10.82 4.29
N PRO A 14 2.41 -11.49 3.43
CA PRO A 14 3.33 -10.83 2.51
C PRO A 14 2.65 -9.98 1.43
N ASP A 15 1.38 -10.22 1.12
CA ASP A 15 0.58 -9.40 0.21
C ASP A 15 0.01 -8.14 0.89
N VAL A 16 -0.22 -8.17 2.21
CA VAL A 16 -0.51 -6.96 2.99
C VAL A 16 0.71 -6.04 3.00
N ALA A 17 1.90 -6.57 3.27
CA ALA A 17 3.14 -5.78 3.20
C ALA A 17 3.34 -5.11 1.83
N ARG A 18 3.15 -5.86 0.73
CA ARG A 18 3.22 -5.32 -0.64
C ARG A 18 2.13 -4.28 -0.93
N LEU A 19 0.94 -4.40 -0.35
CA LEU A 19 -0.09 -3.36 -0.49
C LEU A 19 0.38 -2.05 0.16
N LEU A 20 0.93 -2.12 1.37
CA LEU A 20 1.36 -0.95 2.13
C LEU A 20 2.53 -0.24 1.46
N GLU A 21 3.55 -0.98 1.02
CA GLU A 21 4.68 -0.45 0.25
C GLU A 21 4.19 0.27 -1.02
N ARG A 22 3.19 -0.30 -1.69
CA ARG A 22 2.65 0.28 -2.92
C ARG A 22 1.79 1.51 -2.65
N ARG A 23 1.07 1.58 -1.53
CA ARG A 23 0.36 2.81 -1.10
C ARG A 23 1.36 3.94 -0.87
N GLU A 24 2.39 3.69 -0.08
CA GLU A 24 3.45 4.67 0.18
C GLU A 24 4.07 5.20 -1.12
N GLY A 25 4.35 4.30 -2.08
CA GLY A 25 4.80 4.71 -3.40
C GLY A 25 3.78 5.57 -4.15
N CYS A 26 2.49 5.21 -4.12
CA CYS A 26 1.44 6.00 -4.74
C CYS A 26 1.32 7.39 -4.12
N ASP A 27 1.34 7.49 -2.80
CA ASP A 27 1.23 8.75 -2.07
C ASP A 27 2.42 9.65 -2.35
N HIS A 28 3.63 9.07 -2.37
CA HIS A 28 4.85 9.75 -2.74
C HIS A 28 4.71 10.40 -4.13
N TRP A 29 4.40 9.61 -5.17
CA TRP A 29 4.32 10.11 -6.54
C TRP A 29 3.11 11.04 -6.77
N ALA A 30 1.98 10.80 -6.11
CA ALA A 30 0.79 11.64 -6.24
C ALA A 30 0.97 13.02 -5.58
N GLY A 31 1.83 13.12 -4.57
CA GLY A 31 2.18 14.36 -3.90
C GLY A 31 3.24 15.20 -4.60
N GLU A 32 3.86 14.71 -5.67
CA GLU A 32 4.91 15.44 -6.38
C GLU A 32 4.36 16.48 -7.37
N GLU A 33 5.11 17.58 -7.54
CA GLU A 33 4.77 18.63 -8.49
C GLU A 33 5.29 18.31 -9.90
N PRO A 34 4.43 18.33 -10.94
CA PRO A 34 4.85 18.18 -12.34
C PRO A 34 5.33 19.52 -12.91
N TYR A 35 6.41 20.08 -12.33
CA TYR A 35 6.91 21.43 -12.66
C TYR A 35 7.37 21.59 -14.12
N ASP A 36 7.62 20.47 -14.81
CA ASP A 36 7.81 20.44 -16.25
C ASP A 36 7.20 19.18 -16.88
N GLN A 37 7.20 19.15 -18.21
CA GLN A 37 6.61 18.05 -18.97
C GLN A 37 7.36 16.72 -18.81
N ALA A 38 8.67 16.74 -18.57
CA ALA A 38 9.45 15.53 -18.35
C ALA A 38 9.09 14.91 -17.00
N ARG A 39 9.06 15.72 -15.95
CA ARG A 39 8.67 15.29 -14.61
C ARG A 39 7.22 14.78 -14.58
N GLY A 40 6.31 15.47 -15.25
CA GLY A 40 4.92 15.01 -15.38
C GLY A 40 4.79 13.62 -16.01
N ARG A 41 5.64 13.28 -16.99
CA ARG A 41 5.66 11.94 -17.59
C ARG A 41 6.23 10.88 -16.64
N GLU A 42 7.25 11.21 -15.86
CA GLU A 42 7.82 10.32 -14.85
C GLU A 42 6.79 9.99 -13.77
N ILE A 43 6.12 11.01 -13.22
CA ILE A 43 5.05 10.84 -12.22
C ILE A 43 3.94 9.95 -12.79
N ALA A 44 3.44 10.25 -13.99
CA ALA A 44 2.39 9.46 -14.62
C ALA A 44 2.80 8.00 -14.85
N ALA A 45 4.03 7.75 -15.29
CA ALA A 45 4.55 6.40 -15.50
C ALA A 45 4.69 5.64 -14.18
N ALA A 46 5.14 6.30 -13.12
CA ALA A 46 5.26 5.70 -11.79
C ALA A 46 3.90 5.32 -11.21
N LEU A 47 2.92 6.23 -11.25
CA LEU A 47 1.55 5.97 -10.80
C LEU A 47 0.90 4.80 -11.56
N ALA A 48 1.14 4.71 -12.87
CA ALA A 48 0.66 3.59 -13.69
C ALA A 48 1.36 2.26 -13.34
N SER A 49 2.68 2.29 -13.18
CA SER A 49 3.51 1.11 -12.83
C SER A 49 3.13 0.54 -11.45
N LEU A 50 2.93 1.43 -10.47
CA LEU A 50 2.44 1.09 -9.14
C LEU A 50 0.95 0.70 -9.13
N ARG A 51 0.25 0.84 -10.25
CA ARG A 51 -1.18 0.51 -10.38
C ARG A 51 -2.01 1.24 -9.32
N CYS A 52 -1.75 2.52 -9.09
CA CYS A 52 -2.40 3.28 -8.02
C CYS A 52 -3.93 3.30 -8.12
N SER A 53 -4.48 3.27 -9.34
CA SER A 53 -5.93 3.13 -9.58
C SER A 53 -6.56 1.81 -9.11
N ALA A 54 -5.75 0.82 -8.70
CA ALA A 54 -6.19 -0.47 -8.20
C ALA A 54 -6.13 -0.62 -6.68
N ILE A 55 -5.55 0.35 -5.95
CA ILE A 55 -5.21 0.23 -4.53
C ILE A 55 -6.44 -0.13 -3.68
N GLU A 56 -7.52 0.64 -3.78
CA GLU A 56 -8.73 0.41 -2.98
C GLU A 56 -9.35 -0.97 -3.23
N ARG A 57 -9.43 -1.38 -4.50
CA ARG A 57 -9.96 -2.70 -4.87
C ARG A 57 -9.09 -3.81 -4.32
N ASP A 58 -7.77 -3.63 -4.34
CA ASP A 58 -6.79 -4.59 -3.88
C ASP A 58 -6.80 -4.71 -2.35
N GLU A 59 -6.89 -3.60 -1.63
CA GLU A 59 -7.14 -3.58 -0.20
C GLU A 59 -8.44 -4.30 0.15
N LYS A 60 -9.57 -3.93 -0.46
CA LYS A 60 -10.86 -4.55 -0.17
C LYS A 60 -10.80 -6.07 -0.35
N ARG A 61 -10.03 -6.56 -1.32
CA ARG A 61 -9.78 -7.99 -1.53
C ARG A 61 -8.95 -8.58 -0.38
N LEU A 62 -7.88 -7.90 0.05
CA LEU A 62 -7.04 -8.35 1.16
C LEU A 62 -7.78 -8.35 2.49
N ARG A 63 -8.60 -7.34 2.79
CA ARG A 63 -9.46 -7.33 3.99
C ARG A 63 -10.42 -8.52 4.02
N ARG A 64 -10.95 -8.96 2.88
CA ARG A 64 -11.73 -10.20 2.78
C ARG A 64 -10.88 -11.45 2.99
N LYS A 65 -9.69 -11.51 2.39
CA LYS A 65 -8.76 -12.64 2.53
C LYS A 65 -8.31 -12.83 3.99
N TYR A 66 -8.02 -11.75 4.68
CA TYR A 66 -7.52 -11.71 6.06
C TYR A 66 -8.62 -11.41 7.09
N ALA A 67 -9.90 -11.63 6.76
CA ALA A 67 -11.03 -11.23 7.61
C ALA A 67 -11.02 -11.83 9.03
N ARG A 68 -10.28 -12.92 9.26
CA ARG A 68 -10.13 -13.59 10.57
C ARG A 68 -8.76 -13.35 11.21
N ASP A 69 -7.90 -12.57 10.57
CA ASP A 69 -6.57 -12.22 11.06
C ASP A 69 -6.58 -10.76 11.54
N ALA A 70 -6.83 -10.59 12.83
CA ALA A 70 -6.88 -9.25 13.44
C ALA A 70 -5.55 -8.50 13.36
N ALA A 71 -4.42 -9.20 13.26
CA ALA A 71 -3.12 -8.55 13.13
C ALA A 71 -2.92 -8.00 11.71
N ALA A 72 -3.25 -8.79 10.69
CA ALA A 72 -3.21 -8.34 9.31
C ALA A 72 -4.20 -7.18 9.03
N LEU A 73 -5.41 -7.22 9.61
CA LEU A 73 -6.36 -6.13 9.50
C LEU A 73 -5.84 -4.84 10.14
N ARG A 74 -5.24 -4.92 11.33
CA ARG A 74 -4.59 -3.75 11.96
C ARG A 74 -3.47 -3.15 11.11
N LEU A 75 -2.69 -3.98 10.43
CA LEU A 75 -1.65 -3.49 9.52
C LEU A 75 -2.27 -2.73 8.33
N ILE A 76 -3.39 -3.21 7.77
CA ILE A 76 -4.10 -2.51 6.70
C ILE A 76 -4.68 -1.17 7.19
N ASP A 77 -5.24 -1.15 8.40
CA ASP A 77 -5.91 0.03 8.98
C ASP A 77 -4.94 1.11 9.49
N GLN A 78 -3.68 0.76 9.79
CA GLN A 78 -2.66 1.69 10.32
C GLN A 78 -1.96 2.51 9.24
N ALA A 79 -2.09 2.14 7.97
CA ALA A 79 -1.55 2.92 6.88
C ALA A 79 -2.55 4.02 6.50
N PRO A 80 -2.13 5.29 6.41
CA PRO A 80 -3.01 6.39 6.00
C PRO A 80 -3.63 6.12 4.63
N ASP A 81 -4.82 6.70 4.42
CA ASP A 81 -5.55 6.72 3.14
C ASP A 81 -4.95 7.76 2.17
#